data_AF-A0A0D6KGL9-F1
#
_entry.id   AF-A0A0D6KGL9-F1
#
_cell.length_a   1.000
_cell.length_b   1.000
_cell.length_c   1.000
_cell.angle_alpha   90.00
_cell.angle_beta   90.00
_cell.angle_gamma   90.00
#
_symmetry.space_group_name_H-M   'P 1'
#
loop_
_entity.id
_entity.type
_entity.pdbx_description
1 polymer ?
#
loop_
_entity_poly.entity_id
_entity_poly.type
_entity_poly.pdbx_seq_one_letter_code
_entity_poly.pdbx_strand_id
1 'polypeptide(L)'
;MKLSFKDIQFIIEAINNLIKLYELRLNDESINEDELSDIANDCMFLETLRVDLENYSQQVLAQNKNNQNTVTGDLINVSTQDLKQSVVQLPISQRLGLVDVITESIRQELSLSQR
;
A
#
# COMPACT_ATOMS: atom_id res chain seq x y z
N MET A 1 -6.18 1.88 16.22
CA MET A 1 -6.76 1.21 15.03
C MET A 1 -5.65 1.03 14.01
N LYS A 2 -5.53 -0.13 13.34
CA LYS A 2 -4.59 -0.30 12.21
C LYS A 2 -5.39 -0.10 10.92
N LEU A 3 -5.10 0.98 10.18
CA LEU A 3 -5.74 1.26 8.90
C LEU A 3 -4.97 0.54 7.78
N SER A 4 -5.68 -0.07 6.84
CA SER A 4 -5.07 -0.63 5.63
C SER A 4 -4.70 0.47 4.63
N PHE A 5 -3.85 0.15 3.65
CA PHE A 5 -3.53 1.07 2.55
C PHE A 5 -4.78 1.58 1.82
N LYS A 6 -5.75 0.68 1.60
CA LYS A 6 -7.02 1.02 0.95
C LYS A 6 -7.86 1.97 1.81
N ASP A 7 -7.86 1.78 3.13
CA ASP A 7 -8.56 2.67 4.05
C ASP A 7 -7.95 4.07 4.03
N ILE A 8 -6.62 4.17 4.06
CA ILE A 8 -5.89 5.45 4.00
C ILE A 8 -6.17 6.17 2.67
N GLN A 9 -6.14 5.45 1.55
CA GLN A 9 -6.42 6.04 0.24
C GLN A 9 -7.87 6.53 0.13
N PHE A 10 -8.82 5.78 0.67
CA PHE A 10 -10.22 6.22 0.72
C PHE A 10 -10.40 7.47 1.57
N ILE A 11 -9.72 7.56 2.72
CA ILE A 11 -9.77 8.75 3.58
C ILE A 11 -9.17 9.97 2.87
N ILE A 12 -8.03 9.81 2.19
CA ILE A 12 -7.41 10.89 1.40
C ILE A 12 -8.38 11.39 0.31
N GLU A 13 -9.06 10.49 -0.39
CA GLU A 13 -10.05 10.85 -1.41
C GLU A 13 -11.25 11.61 -0.82
N ALA A 14 -11.75 11.17 0.33
CA ALA A 14 -12.83 11.86 1.04
C ALA A 14 -12.41 13.27 1.48
N ILE A 15 -11.20 13.42 2.01
CA ILE A 15 -10.64 14.73 2.40
C ILE A 15 -10.51 15.65 1.19
N ASN A 16 -10.00 15.15 0.06
CA ASN A 16 -9.90 15.93 -1.18
C ASN A 16 -11.26 16.41 -1.70
N ASN A 17 -12.29 15.57 -1.61
CA ASN A 17 -13.65 15.97 -2.00
C ASN A 17 -14.24 17.02 -1.05
N LEU A 18 -13.95 16.91 0.26
CA LEU A 18 -14.41 17.88 1.25
C LEU A 18 -13.72 19.24 1.06
N ILE A 19 -12.41 19.27 0.84
CA ILE A 19 -11.66 20.49 0.55
C ILE A 19 -12.24 21.20 -0.68
N LYS A 20 -12.51 20.48 -1.77
CA LYS A 20 -13.14 21.06 -2.97
C LYS A 20 -14.51 21.68 -2.68
N LEU A 21 -15.30 21.05 -1.81
CA LEU A 21 -16.59 21.60 -1.40
C LEU A 21 -16.42 22.89 -0.59
N TYR A 22 -15.44 22.92 0.31
CA TYR A 22 -15.11 24.11 1.10
C TYR A 22 -14.55 25.23 0.24
N GLU A 23 -13.67 24.95 -0.72
CA GLU A 23 -13.19 25.93 -1.70
C GLU A 23 -14.33 26.50 -2.55
N LEU A 24 -15.27 25.66 -3.01
CA LEU A 24 -16.46 26.12 -3.72
C LEU A 24 -17.29 27.06 -2.84
N ARG A 25 -17.43 26.71 -1.56
CA ARG A 25 -18.19 27.49 -0.58
C ARG A 25 -17.50 28.81 -0.23
N LEU A 26 -16.17 28.85 -0.14
CA LEU A 26 -15.39 30.07 0.09
C LEU A 26 -15.51 31.10 -1.06
N ASN A 27 -15.90 30.66 -2.26
CA ASN A 27 -16.17 31.54 -3.40
C ASN A 27 -17.61 32.10 -3.39
N ASP A 28 -18.44 31.73 -2.42
CA ASP A 28 -19.80 32.24 -2.26
C ASP A 28 -19.78 33.60 -1.53
N GLU A 29 -20.19 34.65 -2.23
CA GLU A 29 -20.26 36.02 -1.69
C GLU A 29 -21.31 36.19 -0.58
N SER A 30 -22.18 35.19 -0.35
CA SER A 30 -23.22 35.24 0.69
C SER A 30 -22.74 34.81 2.08
N ILE A 31 -21.50 34.34 2.21
CA ILE A 31 -20.92 33.90 3.48
C ILE A 31 -20.45 35.08 4.33
N ASN A 32 -20.75 34.99 5.63
CA ASN A 32 -20.27 35.96 6.61
C ASN A 32 -18.81 35.69 7.02
N GLU A 33 -18.15 36.69 7.60
CA GLU A 33 -16.73 36.66 7.92
C GLU A 33 -16.35 35.54 8.93
N ASP A 34 -17.24 35.24 9.88
CA ASP A 34 -17.03 34.18 10.87
C ASP A 34 -17.05 32.80 10.20
N GLU A 35 -18.08 32.52 9.39
CA GLU A 35 -18.18 31.28 8.61
C GLU A 35 -17.03 31.14 7.61
N LEU A 36 -16.57 32.25 7.01
CA LEU A 36 -15.42 32.26 6.10
C LEU A 36 -14.14 31.86 6.85
N SER A 37 -13.95 32.39 8.06
CA SER A 37 -12.81 32.06 8.91
C SER A 37 -12.82 30.59 9.33
N ASP A 38 -13.98 30.07 9.74
CA ASP A 38 -14.14 28.66 10.12
C ASP A 38 -13.81 27.71 8.97
N ILE A 39 -14.36 27.98 7.78
CA ILE A 39 -14.12 27.13 6.59
C ILE A 39 -12.65 27.22 6.16
N ALA A 40 -12.03 28.40 6.22
CA ALA A 40 -10.62 28.56 5.89
C ALA A 40 -9.71 27.78 6.86
N ASN A 41 -10.01 27.82 8.16
CA ASN A 41 -9.28 27.07 9.18
C ASN A 41 -9.43 25.56 8.99
N ASP A 42 -10.65 25.09 8.73
CA ASP A 42 -10.93 23.69 8.45
C ASP A 42 -10.19 23.21 7.19
N CYS A 43 -10.17 24.00 6.11
CA CYS A 43 -9.39 23.69 4.91
C CYS A 43 -7.90 23.49 5.25
N MET A 44 -7.31 24.40 6.01
CA MET A 44 -5.90 24.32 6.39
C MET A 44 -5.60 23.08 7.25
N PHE A 45 -6.49 22.73 8.17
CA PHE A 45 -6.39 21.49 8.95
C PHE A 45 -6.49 20.25 8.05
N LEU A 46 -7.47 20.22 7.15
CA LEU A 46 -7.70 19.09 6.24
C LEU A 46 -6.53 18.90 5.26
N GLU A 47 -5.93 19.97 4.76
CA GLU A 47 -4.71 19.90 3.94
C GLU A 47 -3.54 19.31 4.71
N THR A 48 -3.34 19.75 5.96
CA THR A 48 -2.27 19.23 6.82
C THR A 48 -2.49 17.74 7.08
N LEU A 49 -3.72 17.34 7.43
CA LEU A 49 -4.09 15.95 7.64
C LEU A 49 -3.92 15.09 6.38
N ARG A 50 -4.28 15.61 5.19
CA ARG A 50 -4.06 14.94 3.91
C ARG A 50 -2.58 14.64 3.71
N VAL A 51 -1.72 15.64 3.87
CA VAL A 51 -0.27 15.51 3.69
C VAL A 51 0.32 14.48 4.66
N ASP A 52 -0.10 14.50 5.92
CA ASP A 52 0.34 13.52 6.91
C ASP A 52 -0.09 12.09 6.55
N LEU A 53 -1.32 11.91 6.05
CA LEU A 53 -1.81 10.61 5.58
C LEU A 53 -1.11 10.14 4.31
N GLU A 54 -0.79 11.03 3.38
CA GLU A 54 0.01 10.72 2.19
C GLU A 54 1.42 10.27 2.58
N ASN A 55 2.08 11.01 3.47
CA ASN A 55 3.39 10.66 4.00
C ASN A 55 3.36 9.30 4.71
N TYR A 56 2.35 9.06 5.55
CA TYR A 56 2.15 7.77 6.21
C TYR A 56 1.94 6.65 5.20
N SER A 57 1.11 6.86 4.18
CA SER A 57 0.86 5.91 3.10
C SER A 57 2.15 5.56 2.35
N GLN A 58 2.96 6.56 2.01
CA GLN A 58 4.26 6.36 1.37
C GLN A 58 5.25 5.61 2.26
N GLN A 59 5.24 5.87 3.58
CA GLN A 59 6.07 5.12 4.52
C GLN A 59 5.61 3.66 4.63
N VAL A 60 4.31 3.39 4.67
CA VAL A 60 3.76 2.02 4.65
C VAL A 60 4.15 1.31 3.34
N LEU A 61 4.06 2.00 2.19
CA LEU A 61 4.53 1.48 0.91
C LEU A 61 6.04 1.26 0.89
N ALA A 62 6.85 2.13 1.48
CA ALA A 62 8.30 1.99 1.56
C ALA A 62 8.71 0.83 2.49
N GLN A 63 8.02 0.62 3.61
CA GLN A 63 8.21 -0.55 4.48
C GLN A 63 7.81 -1.83 3.76
N ASN A 64 6.71 -1.83 3.01
CA ASN A 64 6.31 -2.97 2.17
C ASN A 64 7.27 -3.19 1.01
N LYS A 65 7.84 -2.14 0.41
CA LYS A 65 8.91 -2.23 -0.59
C LYS A 65 10.22 -2.72 0.01
N ASN A 66 10.58 -2.37 1.24
CA ASN A 66 11.74 -2.96 1.90
C ASN A 66 11.52 -4.44 2.23
N ASN A 67 10.27 -4.86 2.47
CA ASN A 67 9.90 -6.27 2.58
C ASN A 67 9.76 -7.00 1.22
N GLN A 68 9.64 -6.28 0.10
CA GLN A 68 9.59 -6.84 -1.26
C GLN A 68 10.93 -6.71 -2.02
N ASN A 69 11.79 -5.75 -1.67
CA ASN A 69 13.11 -5.54 -2.23
C ASN A 69 14.13 -6.52 -1.65
N THR A 70 13.83 -7.20 -0.55
CA THR A 70 14.54 -8.43 -0.16
C THR A 70 14.16 -9.64 -1.03
N VAL A 71 13.15 -9.54 -1.91
CA VAL A 71 12.65 -10.69 -2.69
C VAL A 71 12.86 -10.53 -4.19
N THR A 72 13.07 -9.34 -4.76
CA THR A 72 13.29 -9.22 -6.22
C THR A 72 14.63 -8.59 -6.62
N GLY A 73 15.31 -7.87 -5.73
CA GLY A 73 16.66 -7.32 -6.00
C GLY A 73 17.80 -8.32 -5.79
N ASP A 74 17.67 -9.21 -4.80
CA ASP A 74 18.74 -10.15 -4.41
C ASP A 74 18.68 -11.52 -5.11
N LEU A 75 17.58 -11.86 -5.80
CA LEU A 75 17.43 -13.17 -6.46
C LEU A 75 18.44 -13.44 -7.59
N ILE A 76 19.18 -12.42 -8.03
CA ILE A 76 20.18 -12.59 -9.10
C ILE A 76 21.45 -13.27 -8.55
N ASN A 77 21.62 -13.42 -7.23
CA ASN A 77 22.83 -14.05 -6.65
C ASN A 77 22.59 -14.98 -5.44
N VAL A 78 21.35 -15.41 -5.17
CA VAL A 78 21.07 -16.34 -4.07
C VAL A 78 21.64 -17.72 -4.41
N SER A 79 22.59 -18.19 -3.58
CA SER A 79 23.15 -19.54 -3.72
C SER A 79 22.07 -20.59 -3.48
N THR A 80 22.12 -21.69 -4.24
CA THR A 80 21.22 -22.84 -4.02
C THR A 80 21.30 -23.41 -2.60
N GLN A 81 22.39 -23.16 -1.87
CA GLN A 81 22.55 -23.55 -0.47
C GLN A 81 21.71 -22.66 0.47
N ASP A 82 21.62 -21.37 0.20
CA ASP A 82 20.86 -20.42 1.02
C ASP A 82 19.35 -20.67 0.87
N LEU A 83 18.92 -21.05 -0.33
CA LEU A 83 17.55 -21.50 -0.58
C LEU A 83 17.22 -22.78 0.21
N LYS A 84 18.12 -23.77 0.20
CA LYS A 84 17.94 -25.01 0.98
C LYS A 84 17.82 -24.72 2.47
N GLN A 85 18.70 -23.86 2.99
CA GLN A 85 18.69 -23.49 4.40
C GLN A 85 17.38 -22.80 4.79
N SER A 86 16.89 -21.89 3.93
CA SER A 86 15.61 -21.21 4.13
C SER A 86 14.43 -22.18 4.17
N VAL A 87 14.40 -23.19 3.28
CA VAL A 87 13.33 -24.20 3.23
C VAL A 87 13.36 -25.11 4.46
N VAL A 88 14.54 -25.47 4.98
CA VAL A 88 14.68 -26.35 6.15
C VAL A 88 14.14 -25.69 7.42
N GLN A 89 14.25 -24.36 7.55
CA GLN A 89 13.76 -23.60 8.70
C GLN A 89 12.23 -23.46 8.75
N LEU A 90 11.52 -23.77 7.66
CA LEU A 90 10.06 -23.68 7.62
C LEU A 90 9.38 -24.84 8.38
N PRO A 91 8.21 -24.60 9.01
CA PRO A 91 7.33 -25.66 9.50
C PRO A 91 6.97 -26.69 8.42
N ILE A 92 6.75 -27.95 8.82
CA ILE A 92 6.46 -29.06 7.88
C ILE A 92 5.27 -28.78 6.96
N SER A 93 4.22 -28.11 7.45
CA SER A 93 3.05 -27.74 6.66
C SER A 93 3.37 -26.78 5.54
N GLN A 94 4.25 -25.80 5.79
CA GLN A 94 4.70 -24.85 4.77
C GLN A 94 5.63 -25.52 3.76
N ARG A 95 6.48 -26.45 4.20
CA ARG A 95 7.30 -27.26 3.28
C ARG A 95 6.44 -28.10 2.34
N LEU A 96 5.36 -28.71 2.84
CA LEU A 96 4.40 -29.45 2.02
C LEU A 96 3.70 -28.54 1.01
N GLY A 97 3.24 -27.35 1.44
CA GLY A 97 2.64 -26.38 0.53
C GLY A 97 3.60 -25.92 -0.59
N LEU A 98 4.90 -25.75 -0.28
CA LEU A 98 5.91 -25.44 -1.31
C LEU A 98 6.05 -26.57 -2.34
N VAL A 99 6.03 -27.83 -1.90
CA VAL A 99 6.07 -28.99 -2.81
C VAL A 99 4.86 -28.99 -3.74
N ASP A 100 3.67 -28.72 -3.23
CA ASP A 100 2.45 -28.67 -4.03
C ASP A 100 2.54 -27.58 -5.10
N VAL A 101 2.96 -26.38 -4.72
CA VAL A 101 3.12 -25.24 -5.63
C VAL A 101 4.19 -25.51 -6.70
N ILE A 102 5.34 -26.06 -6.32
CA ILE A 102 6.42 -26.38 -7.28
C ILE A 102 5.95 -27.47 -8.25
N THR A 103 5.26 -28.49 -7.75
CA THR A 103 4.72 -29.57 -8.59
C THR A 103 3.73 -29.04 -9.62
N GLU A 104 2.87 -28.09 -9.20
CA GLU A 104 1.92 -27.44 -10.09
C GLU A 104 2.61 -26.55 -11.13
N SER A 105 3.63 -25.79 -10.73
CA SER A 105 4.44 -24.97 -11.64
C SER A 105 5.11 -25.81 -12.74
N ILE A 106 5.69 -26.95 -12.38
CA ILE A 106 6.34 -27.86 -13.34
C ILE A 106 5.32 -28.42 -14.34
N ARG A 107 4.13 -28.80 -13.86
CA ARG A 107 3.05 -29.27 -14.73
C ARG A 107 2.62 -28.21 -15.74
N GLN A 108 2.49 -26.96 -15.29
CA GLN A 108 2.12 -25.85 -16.17
C GLN A 108 3.19 -25.60 -17.22
N GLU A 109 4.47 -25.58 -16.85
CA GLU A 109 5.58 -25.41 -17.79
C GLU A 109 5.61 -26.52 -18.86
N LEU A 110 5.49 -27.78 -18.44
CA LEU A 110 5.43 -28.92 -19.37
C LEU A 110 4.23 -28.85 -20.31
N SER A 111 3.08 -28.37 -19.84
CA SER A 111 1.89 -28.20 -20.67
C SER A 111 2.05 -27.10 -21.72
N LEU A 112 2.84 -26.07 -21.43
CA LEU A 112 3.13 -24.96 -22.34
C LEU A 112 4.16 -25.36 -23.41
N SER A 113 5.14 -26.19 -23.06
CA SER A 113 6.16 -26.68 -24.00
C SER A 113 5.65 -27.69 -25.05
N GLN A 114 4.41 -28.17 -24.94
CA GLN A 114 3.80 -29.14 -25.87
C GLN A 114 2.87 -28.50 -26.92
N ARG A 115 2.80 -27.17 -26.99
CA ARG A 115 2.07 -26.41 -28.02
C ARG A 115 3.02 -25.83 -29.06
#